data_AF-F0HLT8-F1
#
_entry.id   AF-F0HLT8-F1
#
_cell.length_a   1.000
_cell.length_b   1.000
_cell.length_c   1.000
_cell.angle_alpha   90.00
_cell.angle_beta   90.00
_cell.angle_gamma   90.00
#
_symmetry.space_group_name_H-M   'P 1'
#
loop_
_entity.id
_entity.type
_entity.pdbx_description
1 polymer ?
#
loop_
_entity_poly.entity_id
_entity_poly.type
_entity_poly.pdbx_seq_one_letter_code
_entity_poly.pdbx_strand_id
1 'polypeptide(L)'
;MQTYIAHYISPAAADVRGTGLFEFESDSRANTKGNLRDARLKMLELYGKDAVSWTIDSVERKKASVASQDGQLALDFRPPKPERKRAKKKEYW
;
A
#
# COMPACT_ATOMS: atom_id res chain seq x y z
N MET A 1 14.98 8.65 4.90
CA MET A 1 14.18 8.64 3.65
C MET A 1 13.55 7.29 3.41
N GLN A 2 12.24 7.30 3.18
CA GLN A 2 11.40 6.12 3.07
C GLN A 2 10.43 6.31 1.90
N THR A 3 10.19 5.25 1.12
CA THR A 3 9.33 5.32 -0.07
C THR A 3 7.87 5.07 0.29
N TYR A 4 7.00 5.90 -0.24
CA TYR A 4 5.55 5.87 -0.06
C TYR A 4 4.85 5.85 -1.42
N ILE A 5 3.62 5.36 -1.41
CA ILE A 5 2.71 5.34 -2.54
C ILE A 5 1.53 6.23 -2.15
N ALA A 6 1.24 7.25 -2.94
CA ALA A 6 0.10 8.12 -2.74
C ALA A 6 -0.99 7.81 -3.78
N HIS A 7 -2.23 7.69 -3.29
CA HIS A 7 -3.41 7.58 -4.13
C HIS A 7 -4.07 8.95 -4.28
N TYR A 8 -4.42 9.31 -5.52
CA TYR A 8 -5.07 10.57 -5.82
C TYR A 8 -6.36 10.45 -6.59
N ILE A 9 -7.19 11.48 -6.45
CA ILE A 9 -8.50 11.59 -7.07
C ILE A 9 -8.64 12.99 -7.64
N SER A 10 -9.05 13.10 -8.90
CA SER A 10 -9.43 14.36 -9.52
C SER A 10 -10.80 14.86 -8.99
N PRO A 11 -11.06 16.18 -8.95
CA PRO A 11 -12.36 16.71 -8.58
C PRO A 11 -13.53 16.13 -9.39
N ALA A 12 -14.69 16.03 -8.75
CA ALA A 12 -15.90 15.50 -9.40
C ALA A 12 -16.36 16.30 -10.64
N ALA A 13 -15.98 17.59 -10.70
CA ALA A 13 -16.29 18.52 -11.78
C ALA A 13 -15.18 18.63 -12.85
N ALA A 14 -14.11 17.82 -12.77
CA ALA A 14 -13.08 17.79 -13.81
C ALA A 14 -13.59 17.10 -15.08
N ASP A 15 -13.23 17.62 -16.25
CA ASP A 15 -13.57 17.05 -17.56
C ASP A 15 -13.11 15.59 -17.70
N VAL A 16 -11.95 15.27 -17.12
CA VAL A 16 -11.41 13.91 -17.06
C VAL A 16 -11.33 13.50 -15.60
N ARG A 17 -12.19 12.55 -15.21
CA ARG A 17 -12.09 11.90 -13.89
C ARG A 17 -10.93 10.92 -13.90
N GLY A 18 -9.87 11.27 -13.18
CA GLY A 18 -8.66 10.46 -13.02
C GLY A 18 -8.47 10.05 -11.57
N THR A 19 -8.32 8.75 -11.34
CA THR A 19 -7.73 8.20 -10.11
C THR A 19 -6.41 7.54 -10.46
N GLY A 20 -5.40 7.72 -9.62
CA GLY A 20 -4.08 7.20 -9.92
C GLY A 20 -3.22 7.04 -8.69
N LEU A 21 -2.05 6.44 -8.92
CA LEU A 21 -1.06 6.13 -7.89
C LEU A 21 0.28 6.68 -8.35
N PHE A 22 1.06 7.24 -7.43
CA PHE A 22 2.45 7.59 -7.70
C PHE A 22 3.33 7.32 -6.48
N GLU A 23 4.61 7.09 -6.75
CA GLU A 23 5.62 6.85 -5.74
C GLU A 23 6.35 8.14 -5.38
N PHE A 24 6.67 8.31 -4.11
CA PHE A 24 7.46 9.44 -3.63
C PHE A 24 8.32 9.05 -2.42
N GLU A 25 9.35 9.82 -2.18
CA GLU A 25 10.21 9.67 -1.01
C GLU A 25 9.90 10.77 0.01
N SER A 26 9.84 10.39 1.28
CA SER A 26 9.61 11.32 2.38
C SER A 26 10.46 10.90 3.58
N ASP A 27 10.92 11.90 4.34
CA ASP A 27 11.57 11.69 5.64
C ASP A 27 10.55 11.70 6.79
N SER A 28 9.39 12.32 6.55
CA SER A 28 8.25 12.34 7.47
C SER A 28 7.61 10.95 7.60
N ARG A 29 7.27 10.56 8.83
CA ARG A 29 6.58 9.28 9.13
C ARG A 29 5.22 9.17 8.42
N ALA A 30 4.76 7.94 8.19
CA ALA A 30 3.43 7.67 7.65
C ALA A 30 2.33 8.36 8.49
N ASN A 31 1.24 8.77 7.85
CA ASN A 31 0.08 9.44 8.49
C ASN A 31 0.41 10.77 9.21
N THR A 32 1.52 11.42 8.88
CA THR A 32 1.83 12.77 9.39
C THR A 32 1.47 13.84 8.36
N LYS A 33 1.20 15.07 8.83
CA LYS A 33 0.95 16.22 7.95
C LYS A 33 2.15 16.54 7.06
N GLY A 34 3.37 16.31 7.55
CA GLY A 34 4.60 16.47 6.76
C GLY A 34 4.62 15.55 5.56
N ASN A 35 4.32 14.27 5.77
CA ASN A 35 4.28 13.29 4.69
C ASN A 35 3.22 13.62 3.62
N LEU A 36 2.02 14.05 4.04
CA LEU A 36 0.96 14.47 3.10
C LEU A 36 1.38 15.72 2.29
N ARG A 37 2.11 16.65 2.90
CA ARG A 37 2.67 17.82 2.20
C ARG A 37 3.73 17.37 1.18
N ASP A 38 4.62 16.46 1.56
CA ASP A 38 5.68 15.95 0.69
C ASP A 38 5.06 15.20 -0.51
N ALA A 39 4.02 14.39 -0.28
CA ALA A 39 3.22 13.75 -1.32
C ALA A 39 2.58 14.77 -2.26
N ARG A 40 2.02 15.85 -1.70
CA ARG A 40 1.39 16.94 -2.50
C ARG A 40 2.41 17.67 -3.36
N LEU A 41 3.60 17.94 -2.83
CA LEU A 41 4.68 18.55 -3.61
C LEU A 41 5.12 17.65 -4.76
N LYS A 42 5.29 16.35 -4.51
CA LYS A 42 5.67 15.40 -5.57
C LYS A 42 4.58 15.27 -6.64
N MET A 43 3.31 15.27 -6.25
CA MET A 43 2.19 15.29 -7.19
C MET A 43 2.24 16.52 -8.12
N LEU A 44 2.45 17.71 -7.55
CA LEU A 44 2.55 18.94 -8.33
C LEU A 44 3.79 18.96 -9.23
N GLU A 45 4.89 18.33 -8.81
CA GLU A 45 6.09 18.18 -9.63
C GLU A 45 5.84 17.26 -10.84
N LEU A 46 5.14 16.14 -10.64
CA LEU A 46 4.90 15.14 -11.69
C LEU A 46 3.84 15.57 -12.70
N TYR A 47 2.74 16.13 -12.22
CA TYR A 47 1.56 16.42 -13.04
C TYR A 47 1.31 17.92 -13.26
N GLY A 48 2.05 18.79 -12.56
CA GLY A 48 1.99 20.24 -12.78
C GLY A 48 0.62 20.85 -12.54
N LYS A 49 0.17 21.63 -13.53
CA LYS A 49 -1.06 22.43 -13.47
C LYS A 49 -2.32 21.59 -13.30
N ASP A 50 -2.34 20.39 -13.90
CA ASP A 50 -3.52 19.54 -13.91
C ASP A 50 -3.83 18.99 -12.51
N ALA A 51 -2.79 18.76 -11.70
CA ALA A 51 -2.91 18.24 -10.35
C ALA A 51 -3.26 19.28 -9.27
N VAL A 52 -3.28 20.58 -9.59
CA VAL A 52 -3.58 21.65 -8.61
C VAL A 52 -4.93 21.44 -7.95
N SER A 53 -5.90 20.89 -8.71
CA SER A 53 -7.24 20.64 -8.22
C SER A 53 -7.43 19.24 -7.63
N TRP A 54 -6.52 18.30 -7.86
CA TRP A 54 -6.64 16.92 -7.38
C TRP A 54 -6.48 16.83 -5.86
N THR A 55 -6.95 15.76 -5.25
CA THR A 55 -6.81 15.49 -3.81
C THR A 55 -6.09 14.17 -3.59
N ILE A 56 -5.37 14.06 -2.47
CA ILE A 56 -4.72 12.82 -2.03
C ILE A 56 -5.64 12.18 -1.00
N ASP A 57 -6.08 10.96 -1.28
CA ASP A 57 -7.01 10.22 -0.42
C ASP A 57 -6.26 9.35 0.60
N SER A 58 -5.22 8.66 0.14
CA SER A 58 -4.43 7.78 0.99
C SER A 58 -2.94 7.84 0.66
N VAL A 59 -2.12 7.58 1.68
CA VAL A 59 -0.67 7.42 1.56
C VAL A 59 -0.27 6.15 2.27
N GLU A 60 0.30 5.22 1.53
CA GLU A 60 0.75 3.93 2.04
C GLU A 60 2.28 3.86 1.99
N ARG A 61 2.88 3.28 3.02
CA ARG A 61 4.31 2.98 2.98
C ARG A 61 4.55 1.83 2.03
N LYS A 62 5.40 2.02 1.02
CA LYS A 62 5.83 0.93 0.15
C LYS A 62 6.58 -0.07 1.01
N LYS A 63 5.99 -1.26 1.19
CA LYS A 63 6.71 -2.37 1.82
C LYS A 63 7.81 -2.75 0.86
N ALA A 64 9.05 -2.86 1.35
CA ALA A 64 10.08 -3.54 0.59
C ALA A 64 9.49 -4.89 0.20
N SER A 65 9.41 -5.17 -1.10
CA SER A 65 9.11 -6.51 -1.58
C SER A 65 10.09 -7.41 -0.85
N VAL A 66 9.60 -8.16 0.14
CA VAL A 66 10.27 -9.38 0.52
C VAL A 66 10.20 -10.15 -0.78
N ALA A 67 11.33 -10.23 -1.49
CA ALA A 67 11.46 -11.20 -2.55
C ALA A 67 10.93 -12.49 -1.92
N SER A 68 9.77 -12.97 -2.39
CA SER A 68 9.46 -14.39 -2.24
C SER A 68 10.76 -15.06 -2.60
N GLN A 69 11.35 -15.80 -1.66
CA GLN A 69 12.60 -16.50 -1.92
C GLN A 69 12.30 -17.59 -2.94
N ASP A 70 12.10 -17.20 -4.20
CA ASP A 70 11.89 -18.05 -5.34
C ASP A 70 13.23 -18.73 -5.60
N GLY A 71 13.47 -19.82 -4.86
CA GLY A 71 14.67 -20.65 -4.97
C GLY A 71 15.22 -21.21 -3.67
N GLN A 72 14.78 -20.75 -2.48
CA GLN A 72 15.26 -21.33 -1.23
C GLN A 72 14.20 -22.30 -0.67
N LEU A 73 14.41 -23.59 -0.93
CA LEU A 73 13.65 -24.67 -0.30
C LEU A 73 13.98 -24.63 1.20
N ALA A 74 13.12 -24.01 1.99
CA ALA A 74 13.24 -24.03 3.45
C ALA A 74 13.04 -25.47 3.91
N LEU A 75 14.14 -26.21 4.07
CA LEU A 75 14.15 -27.49 4.77
C LEU A 75 13.87 -27.19 6.24
N ASP A 76 12.61 -27.25 6.63
CA ASP A 76 12.19 -27.09 8.02
C ASP A 76 12.40 -28.42 8.75
N PHE A 77 13.45 -28.48 9.57
CA PHE A 77 13.75 -29.64 10.42
C PHE A 77 12.94 -29.65 11.73
N ARG A 78 12.02 -28.69 11.91
CA ARG A 78 11.17 -28.65 13.11
C ARG A 78 10.07 -29.71 13.01
N PRO A 79 9.69 -30.33 14.13
CA PRO A 79 8.57 -31.27 14.13
C PRO A 79 7.28 -30.55 13.67
N PRO A 80 6.43 -31.22 12.88
CA PRO A 80 5.20 -30.63 12.37
C PRO A 80 4.34 -30.15 13.55
N LYS A 81 3.75 -28.95 13.42
CA LYS A 81 2.83 -28.42 14.43
C LYS A 81 1.65 -29.38 14.58
N PRO A 82 1.23 -29.70 15.81
CA PRO A 82 0.09 -30.60 16.01
C PRO A 82 -1.17 -30.00 15.39
N GLU A 83 -1.74 -30.69 14.40
CA GLU A 83 -3.01 -30.28 13.80
C GLU A 83 -4.15 -30.46 14.82
N ARG A 84 -4.96 -29.40 15.00
CA ARG A 84 -6.15 -29.47 15.83
C ARG A 84 -7.21 -30.32 15.11
N LYS A 85 -7.48 -31.51 15.63
CA LYS A 85 -8.57 -32.36 15.13
C LYS A 85 -9.90 -31.60 15.27
N ARG A 86 -10.60 -31.40 14.16
CA ARG A 86 -11.95 -30.82 14.17
C ARG A 86 -12.89 -31.75 14.94
N ALA A 87 -13.77 -31.18 15.76
CA ALA A 87 -14.79 -31.95 16.47
C ALA A 87 -15.70 -32.66 15.47
N LYS A 88 -15.96 -33.96 15.68
CA LYS A 88 -16.93 -34.71 14.86
C LYS A 88 -18.31 -34.08 15.05
N LYS A 89 -18.97 -33.70 13.95
CA LYS A 89 -20.39 -33.35 13.98
C LYS A 89 -21.20 -34.62 14.25
N LYS A 90 -22.14 -34.56 15.17
CA LYS A 90 -23.15 -35.61 15.36
C LYS A 90 -24.16 -35.48 14.21
N GLU A 91 -24.19 -36.47 13.34
CA GLU A 91 -25.31 -36.65 12.42
C GLU A 91 -26.43 -37.37 13.18
N TYR A 92 -27.60 -36.75 13.21
CA TYR A 92 -28.81 -37.37 13.73
C TYR A 92 -29.56 -37.96 12.55
N TRP A 93 -29.69 -39.28 12.54
CA TRP A 93 -30.66 -40.01 11.72
C TRP A 93 -32.03 -39.93 12.39
#